data_AF-A0A6B2GEI2-F1
#
_entry.id   AF-A0A6B2GEI2-F1
#
_cell.length_a   1.000
_cell.length_b   1.000
_cell.length_c   1.000
_cell.angle_alpha   90.00
_cell.angle_beta   90.00
_cell.angle_gamma   90.00
#
_symmetry.space_group_name_H-M   'P 1'
#
loop_
_entity.id
_entity.type
_entity.pdbx_description
1 polymer ?
#
loop_
_entity_poly.entity_id
_entity_poly.type
_entity_poly.pdbx_seq_one_letter_code
_entity_poly.pdbx_strand_id
1 'polypeptide(L)'
;LPLDEDFFVTKFLDKSKSSVFSTFDEFSHYFRGIYIEPTGADGSLITMPLVNGSVNIYYSNDVSTTDASNVTTVKRTKQTMIFPLTGIKTNKFEHDYSTANSSIQSKLLNPDVVTGEDKLYIQGASGSLVVLKLFESDDITTLRSKNWLINEANIKLYVDKTLSGSDLPNRLYIYNYDDDAIVTDLLTEGAIILDGTLHYDTNGDPEFYKFRITDYIAAILKANNPKKISKLAVKSFSPFDIPSFLRLSDTIVKPFNWNPKGVSVFGNKELSTKKPSLEIFYTELKN
;
A
#
# COMPACT_ATOMS: atom_id res chain seq x y z
N LEU A 1 -12.56 -26.79 -8.58
CA LEU A 1 -11.35 -27.61 -8.69
C LEU A 1 -11.59 -28.93 -7.96
N PRO A 2 -11.24 -30.09 -8.55
CA PRO A 2 -11.22 -31.35 -7.81
C PRO A 2 -10.16 -31.26 -6.69
N LEU A 3 -10.45 -31.88 -5.54
CA LEU A 3 -9.50 -31.97 -4.43
C LEU A 3 -8.46 -33.06 -4.75
N ASP A 4 -7.23 -32.86 -4.28
CA ASP A 4 -6.18 -33.88 -4.34
C ASP A 4 -6.50 -35.01 -3.35
N GLU A 5 -6.98 -36.15 -3.87
CA GLU A 5 -7.41 -37.27 -3.05
C GLU A 5 -6.28 -37.81 -2.16
N ASP A 6 -5.06 -37.93 -2.69
CA ASP A 6 -3.92 -38.46 -1.95
C ASP A 6 -3.52 -37.55 -0.78
N PHE A 7 -3.58 -36.23 -0.99
CA PHE A 7 -3.38 -35.26 0.08
C PHE A 7 -4.40 -35.47 1.21
N PHE A 8 -5.69 -35.60 0.90
CA PHE A 8 -6.72 -35.75 1.93
C PHE A 8 -6.67 -37.12 2.62
N VAL A 9 -6.38 -38.19 1.90
CA VAL A 9 -6.16 -39.52 2.50
C VAL A 9 -5.00 -39.47 3.48
N THR A 10 -3.84 -39.01 3.02
CA THR A 10 -2.59 -39.04 3.80
C THR A 10 -2.62 -38.06 4.97
N LYS A 11 -3.15 -36.85 4.77
CA LYS A 11 -3.07 -35.77 5.77
C LYS A 11 -4.25 -35.76 6.72
N PHE A 12 -5.42 -36.27 6.33
CA PHE A 12 -6.61 -36.29 7.17
C PHE A 12 -7.07 -37.71 7.55
N LEU A 13 -7.34 -38.60 6.59
CA LEU A 13 -7.94 -39.91 6.89
C LEU A 13 -6.99 -40.81 7.66
N ASP A 14 -5.74 -40.94 7.22
CA ASP A 14 -4.71 -41.76 7.89
C ASP A 14 -4.33 -41.21 9.26
N LYS A 15 -4.56 -39.91 9.48
CA LYS A 15 -4.30 -39.21 10.75
C LYS A 15 -5.52 -39.10 11.65
N SER A 16 -6.68 -39.60 11.23
CA SER A 16 -7.96 -39.46 11.94
C SER A 16 -7.95 -40.00 13.37
N LYS A 17 -7.09 -40.98 13.68
CA LYS A 17 -6.93 -41.56 15.03
C LYS A 17 -5.71 -41.02 15.79
N SER A 18 -5.00 -40.05 15.22
CA SER A 18 -3.82 -39.45 15.87
C SER A 18 -4.19 -38.22 16.69
N SER A 19 -3.30 -37.82 17.61
CA SER A 19 -3.52 -36.66 18.47
C SER A 19 -3.47 -35.31 17.74
N VAL A 20 -3.06 -35.31 16.46
CA VAL A 20 -2.88 -34.08 15.66
C VAL A 20 -4.18 -33.31 15.42
N PHE A 21 -5.33 -33.95 15.64
CA PHE A 21 -6.67 -33.35 15.53
C PHE A 21 -7.37 -33.19 16.87
N SER A 22 -6.69 -33.48 17.99
CA SER A 22 -7.30 -33.42 19.32
C SER A 22 -7.50 -32.00 19.85
N THR A 23 -6.65 -31.06 19.42
CA THR A 23 -6.74 -29.64 19.79
C THR A 23 -6.43 -28.75 18.60
N PHE A 24 -6.78 -27.47 18.71
CA PHE A 24 -6.41 -26.46 17.71
C PHE A 24 -4.88 -26.30 17.60
N ASP A 25 -4.17 -26.30 18.72
CA ASP A 25 -2.71 -26.14 18.75
C ASP A 25 -1.99 -27.27 18.02
N GLU A 26 -2.43 -28.52 18.23
CA GLU A 26 -1.89 -29.70 17.54
C GLU A 26 -2.16 -29.63 16.03
N PHE A 27 -3.36 -29.20 15.64
CA PHE A 27 -3.71 -29.00 14.23
C PHE A 27 -2.84 -27.91 13.59
N SER A 28 -2.70 -26.77 14.27
CA SER A 28 -1.86 -25.65 13.81
C SER A 28 -0.39 -26.06 13.71
N HIS A 29 0.12 -26.86 14.65
CA HIS A 29 1.49 -27.38 14.60
C HIS A 29 1.70 -28.34 13.42
N TYR A 30 0.73 -29.22 13.16
CA TYR A 30 0.81 -30.21 12.09
C TYR A 30 0.76 -29.59 10.69
N PHE A 31 -0.16 -28.65 10.44
CA PHE A 31 -0.30 -27.99 9.13
C PHE A 31 0.58 -26.74 8.95
N ARG A 32 1.08 -26.16 10.04
CA ARG A 32 1.92 -24.95 10.05
C ARG A 32 1.28 -23.73 9.39
N GLY A 33 -0.05 -23.67 9.39
CA GLY A 33 -0.83 -22.57 8.84
C GLY A 33 -1.33 -22.83 7.42
N ILE A 34 -1.74 -21.75 6.75
CA ILE A 34 -2.27 -21.79 5.38
C ILE A 34 -1.48 -20.80 4.55
N TYR A 35 -1.02 -21.28 3.41
CA TYR A 35 -0.43 -20.46 2.37
C TYR A 35 -1.41 -20.39 1.20
N ILE A 36 -1.73 -19.16 0.79
CA ILE A 36 -2.65 -18.90 -0.32
C ILE A 36 -1.85 -18.16 -1.38
N GLU A 37 -1.67 -18.81 -2.52
CA GLU A 37 -0.97 -18.26 -3.67
C GLU A 37 -1.94 -18.18 -4.85
N PRO A 38 -2.13 -16.99 -5.42
CA PRO A 38 -2.94 -16.86 -6.63
C PRO A 38 -2.18 -17.46 -7.81
N THR A 39 -2.82 -18.39 -8.52
CA THR A 39 -2.31 -18.95 -9.77
C THR A 39 -3.01 -18.26 -10.94
N GLY A 40 -2.35 -17.31 -11.60
CA GLY A 40 -2.91 -16.58 -12.74
C GLY A 40 -1.94 -15.57 -13.32
N ALA A 41 -2.05 -15.30 -14.63
CA ALA A 41 -1.16 -14.38 -15.35
C ALA A 41 -1.65 -12.92 -15.33
N ASP A 42 -2.90 -12.67 -14.95
CA ASP A 42 -3.57 -11.38 -15.17
C ASP A 42 -3.25 -10.31 -14.10
N GLY A 43 -2.18 -10.50 -13.32
CA GLY A 43 -1.60 -9.49 -12.42
C GLY A 43 -2.56 -8.87 -11.39
N SER A 44 -3.70 -9.51 -11.13
CA SER A 44 -4.77 -8.94 -10.31
C SER A 44 -4.49 -9.17 -8.83
N LEU A 45 -4.51 -8.09 -8.06
CA LEU A 45 -4.35 -8.12 -6.60
C LEU A 45 -5.72 -8.12 -5.93
N ILE A 46 -5.94 -9.07 -5.03
CA ILE A 46 -7.14 -9.11 -4.19
C ILE A 46 -6.77 -8.82 -2.74
N THR A 47 -7.57 -7.98 -2.07
CA THR A 47 -7.53 -7.87 -0.62
C THR A 47 -8.51 -8.86 -0.03
N MET A 48 -8.01 -9.85 0.70
CA MET A 48 -8.85 -10.87 1.33
C MET A 48 -8.87 -10.68 2.86
N PRO A 49 -9.95 -10.09 3.42
CA PRO A 49 -10.06 -9.91 4.86
C PRO A 49 -10.31 -11.25 5.56
N LEU A 50 -9.26 -11.82 6.17
CA LEU A 50 -9.32 -13.09 6.90
C LEU A 50 -9.58 -12.92 8.41
N VAL A 51 -10.11 -11.78 8.86
CA VAL A 51 -10.29 -11.48 10.29
C VAL A 51 -11.22 -12.49 10.98
N ASN A 52 -12.24 -12.98 10.27
CA ASN A 52 -13.18 -14.02 10.73
C ASN A 52 -13.12 -15.27 9.85
N GLY A 53 -12.00 -15.47 9.15
CA GLY A 53 -11.81 -16.63 8.28
C GLY A 53 -11.72 -17.93 9.09
N SER A 54 -12.22 -19.02 8.53
CA SER A 54 -12.07 -20.37 9.07
C SER A 54 -11.91 -21.38 7.95
N VAL A 55 -11.20 -22.48 8.22
CA VAL A 55 -11.25 -23.69 7.40
C VAL A 55 -12.28 -24.63 8.01
N ASN A 56 -13.31 -24.93 7.24
CA ASN A 56 -14.37 -25.85 7.65
C ASN A 56 -14.22 -27.16 6.87
N ILE A 57 -14.01 -28.24 7.61
CA ILE A 57 -13.87 -29.58 7.05
C ILE A 57 -15.16 -30.34 7.30
N TYR A 58 -15.87 -30.62 6.21
CA TYR A 58 -17.07 -31.45 6.23
C TYR A 58 -16.70 -32.88 5.92
N TYR A 59 -17.02 -33.80 6.83
CA TYR A 59 -16.74 -35.22 6.66
C TYR A 59 -17.91 -36.07 7.16
N SER A 60 -17.85 -37.37 6.89
CA SER A 60 -18.79 -38.33 7.47
C SER A 60 -18.01 -39.49 8.07
N ASN A 61 -18.44 -39.95 9.24
CA ASN A 61 -17.87 -41.10 9.90
C ASN A 61 -18.97 -41.99 10.49
N ASP A 62 -18.57 -43.21 10.79
CA ASP A 62 -19.44 -44.22 11.39
C ASP A 62 -19.38 -44.03 12.91
N VAL A 63 -20.49 -43.64 13.51
CA VAL A 63 -20.62 -43.45 14.96
C VAL A 63 -21.36 -44.65 15.53
N SER A 64 -20.75 -45.28 16.52
CA SER A 64 -21.33 -46.43 17.24
C SER A 64 -21.99 -45.93 18.51
N THR A 65 -23.29 -46.20 18.67
CA THR A 65 -24.03 -45.93 19.91
C THR A 65 -24.52 -47.26 20.48
N THR A 66 -24.23 -47.51 21.75
CA THR A 66 -24.73 -48.68 22.49
C THR A 66 -25.86 -48.23 23.39
N ASP A 67 -27.02 -48.85 23.24
CA ASP A 67 -28.19 -48.53 24.07
C ASP A 67 -28.08 -49.17 25.47
N ALA A 68 -29.06 -48.87 26.34
CA ALA A 68 -29.12 -49.43 27.69
C ALA A 68 -29.31 -50.98 27.72
N SER A 69 -29.57 -51.59 26.56
CA SER A 69 -29.75 -53.03 26.38
C SER A 69 -28.49 -53.71 25.80
N ASN A 70 -27.35 -53.01 25.75
CA ASN A 70 -26.07 -53.50 25.21
C ASN A 70 -26.08 -53.79 23.69
N VAL A 71 -27.01 -53.20 22.93
CA VAL A 71 -27.04 -53.33 21.47
C VAL A 71 -26.27 -52.18 20.83
N THR A 72 -25.18 -52.48 20.12
CA THR A 72 -24.40 -51.49 19.38
C THR A 72 -24.98 -51.29 17.98
N THR A 73 -25.32 -50.04 17.66
CA THR A 73 -25.76 -49.63 16.32
C THR A 73 -24.72 -48.71 15.70
N VAL A 74 -24.39 -48.94 14.43
CA VAL A 74 -23.43 -48.13 13.67
C VAL A 74 -24.20 -47.27 12.68
N LYS A 75 -24.06 -45.95 12.78
CA LYS A 75 -24.71 -45.01 11.87
C LYS A 75 -23.69 -44.05 11.27
N ARG A 76 -23.73 -43.90 9.94
CA ARG A 76 -23.00 -42.85 9.23
C ARG A 76 -23.61 -41.49 9.59
N THR A 77 -22.82 -40.60 10.17
CA THR A 77 -23.25 -39.25 10.52
C THR A 77 -22.37 -38.20 9.84
N LYS A 78 -22.97 -37.05 9.51
CA LYS A 78 -22.24 -35.89 9.00
C LYS A 78 -21.60 -35.15 10.16
N GLN A 79 -20.36 -34.75 9.98
CA GLN A 79 -19.56 -34.05 10.98
C GLN A 79 -18.89 -32.83 10.35
N THR A 80 -18.59 -31.85 11.21
CA THR A 80 -17.88 -30.63 10.82
C THR A 80 -16.76 -30.36 11.80
N MET A 81 -15.55 -30.14 11.31
CA MET A 81 -14.47 -29.53 12.09
C MET A 81 -14.28 -28.08 11.63
N ILE A 82 -14.14 -27.16 12.59
CA ILE A 82 -13.96 -25.73 12.32
C ILE A 82 -12.60 -25.33 12.87
N PHE A 83 -11.74 -24.82 11.99
CA PHE A 83 -10.42 -24.30 12.35
C PHE A 83 -10.38 -22.81 12.06
N PRO A 84 -10.55 -21.95 13.08
CA PRO A 84 -10.44 -20.51 12.92
C PRO A 84 -9.05 -20.12 12.40
N LEU A 85 -8.98 -19.16 11.48
CA LEU A 85 -7.70 -18.59 11.01
C LEU A 85 -7.20 -17.54 12.00
N THR A 86 -7.11 -17.89 13.27
CA THR A 86 -6.54 -17.05 14.31
C THR A 86 -5.01 -17.10 14.26
N GLY A 87 -4.34 -16.04 14.72
CA GLY A 87 -2.87 -15.96 14.76
C GLY A 87 -2.28 -14.92 13.81
N ILE A 88 -0.98 -15.07 13.54
CA ILE A 88 -0.20 -14.12 12.74
C ILE A 88 -0.55 -14.30 11.27
N LYS A 89 -0.83 -13.17 10.59
CA LYS A 89 -1.10 -13.11 9.16
C LYS A 89 0.01 -12.29 8.52
N THR A 90 0.64 -12.82 7.48
CA THR A 90 1.69 -12.14 6.72
C THR A 90 1.33 -12.17 5.24
N ASN A 91 1.52 -11.04 4.56
CA ASN A 91 1.37 -10.97 3.11
C ASN A 91 2.74 -10.74 2.49
N LYS A 92 3.01 -11.41 1.37
CA LYS A 92 4.19 -11.20 0.54
C LYS A 92 3.72 -10.73 -0.84
N PHE A 93 4.26 -9.61 -1.30
CA PHE A 93 4.01 -9.09 -2.64
C PHE A 93 5.33 -9.07 -3.38
N GLU A 94 5.39 -9.72 -4.54
CA GLU A 94 6.53 -9.71 -5.43
C GLU A 94 6.10 -9.08 -6.75
N HIS A 95 6.79 -8.02 -7.16
CA HIS A 95 6.49 -7.28 -8.37
C HIS A 95 7.53 -7.63 -9.43
N ASP A 96 7.10 -8.33 -10.48
CA ASP A 96 7.94 -8.61 -11.65
C ASP A 96 7.53 -7.71 -12.83
N TYR A 97 8.29 -6.64 -13.03
CA TYR A 97 8.07 -5.70 -14.14
C TYR A 97 8.61 -6.20 -15.48
N SER A 98 9.26 -7.37 -15.54
CA SER A 98 9.76 -7.95 -16.80
C SER A 98 8.64 -8.35 -17.77
N THR A 99 7.43 -8.56 -17.24
CA THR A 99 6.23 -8.93 -18.00
C THR A 99 5.29 -7.76 -18.27
N ALA A 100 5.61 -6.56 -17.76
CA ALA A 100 4.82 -5.37 -17.99
C ALA A 100 4.82 -4.95 -19.48
N ASN A 101 3.80 -4.20 -19.90
CA ASN A 101 3.79 -3.58 -21.22
C ASN A 101 5.09 -2.78 -21.45
N SER A 102 5.68 -2.88 -22.64
CA SER A 102 6.99 -2.30 -22.96
C SER A 102 7.12 -0.80 -22.68
N SER A 103 6.03 -0.04 -22.82
CA SER A 103 5.99 1.40 -22.53
C SER A 103 6.05 1.75 -21.03
N ILE A 104 5.52 0.86 -20.18
CA ILE A 104 5.55 0.99 -18.71
C ILE A 104 6.86 0.42 -18.18
N GLN A 105 7.28 -0.73 -18.71
CA GLN A 105 8.50 -1.42 -18.31
C GLN A 105 9.73 -0.53 -18.40
N SER A 106 9.93 0.19 -19.51
CA SER A 106 11.10 1.06 -19.67
C SER A 106 11.16 2.14 -18.58
N LYS A 107 10.01 2.75 -18.25
CA LYS A 107 9.88 3.79 -17.23
C LYS A 107 10.05 3.26 -15.80
N LEU A 108 9.72 1.99 -15.56
CA LEU A 108 9.89 1.36 -14.23
C LEU A 108 11.29 0.81 -14.01
N LEU A 109 11.89 0.19 -15.04
CA LEU A 109 13.21 -0.45 -14.93
C LEU A 109 14.37 0.51 -15.23
N ASN A 110 14.17 1.50 -16.09
CA ASN A 110 15.20 2.48 -16.49
C ASN A 110 14.60 3.90 -16.56
N PRO A 111 14.10 4.46 -15.44
CA PRO A 111 13.52 5.80 -15.43
C PRO A 111 14.55 6.88 -15.81
N ASP A 112 14.13 7.86 -16.61
CA ASP A 112 14.93 9.07 -16.84
C ASP A 112 14.89 9.99 -15.61
N VAL A 113 15.84 9.80 -14.72
CA VAL A 113 15.99 10.59 -13.48
C VAL A 113 16.58 11.98 -13.68
N VAL A 114 17.05 12.31 -14.90
CA VAL A 114 17.72 13.57 -15.20
C VAL A 114 16.74 14.58 -15.78
N THR A 115 16.03 14.20 -16.83
CA THR A 115 15.06 15.08 -17.49
C THR A 115 13.60 14.75 -17.15
N GLY A 116 13.38 13.65 -16.42
CA GLY A 116 12.07 13.20 -15.97
C GLY A 116 11.29 12.46 -17.06
N GLU A 117 9.99 12.29 -16.85
CA GLU A 117 9.11 11.49 -17.71
C GLU A 117 7.83 12.25 -18.05
N ASP A 118 7.12 11.84 -19.09
CA ASP A 118 5.78 12.34 -19.43
C ASP A 118 4.68 11.67 -18.60
N LYS A 119 4.91 10.43 -18.15
CA LYS A 119 4.01 9.64 -17.29
C LYS A 119 4.76 9.00 -16.15
N LEU A 120 4.12 8.94 -15.00
CA LEU A 120 4.66 8.41 -13.76
C LEU A 120 3.67 7.41 -13.17
N TYR A 121 4.17 6.35 -12.54
CA TYR A 121 3.35 5.23 -12.08
C TYR A 121 3.54 4.99 -10.59
N ILE A 122 2.44 5.05 -9.84
CA ILE A 122 2.39 4.70 -8.42
C ILE A 122 1.65 3.37 -8.32
N GLN A 123 2.32 2.34 -7.82
CA GLN A 123 1.72 1.04 -7.61
C GLN A 123 1.57 0.76 -6.11
N GLY A 124 0.40 0.25 -5.75
CA GLY A 124 0.12 -0.24 -4.40
C GLY A 124 0.96 -1.48 -4.02
N ALA A 125 0.66 -2.04 -2.86
CA ALA A 125 1.26 -3.27 -2.36
C ALA A 125 2.81 -3.21 -2.29
N SER A 126 3.36 -2.06 -1.93
CA SER A 126 4.81 -1.78 -1.91
C SER A 126 5.49 -1.86 -3.28
N GLY A 127 4.75 -1.55 -4.36
CA GLY A 127 5.27 -1.46 -5.72
C GLY A 127 5.98 -0.12 -5.99
N SER A 128 5.92 0.34 -7.23
CA SER A 128 6.56 1.57 -7.68
C SER A 128 6.06 2.82 -6.95
N LEU A 129 6.96 3.78 -6.81
CA LEU A 129 6.69 5.10 -6.25
C LEU A 129 7.16 6.19 -7.21
N VAL A 130 6.72 7.42 -6.98
CA VAL A 130 7.17 8.59 -7.73
C VAL A 130 8.13 9.41 -6.89
N VAL A 131 9.25 9.80 -7.47
CA VAL A 131 10.22 10.69 -6.81
C VAL A 131 10.15 12.07 -7.45
N LEU A 132 9.89 13.08 -6.63
CA LEU A 132 9.79 14.48 -7.00
C LEU A 132 11.05 15.22 -6.58
N LYS A 133 11.70 15.89 -7.53
CA LYS A 133 12.74 16.88 -7.28
C LYS A 133 12.12 18.26 -7.52
N LEU A 134 12.00 19.06 -6.47
CA LEU A 134 11.22 20.30 -6.52
C LEU A 134 11.96 21.48 -7.16
N PHE A 135 13.29 21.51 -7.05
CA PHE A 135 14.12 22.63 -7.49
C PHE A 135 15.41 22.14 -8.11
N GLU A 136 15.90 22.91 -9.10
CA GLU A 136 17.30 22.86 -9.51
C GLU A 136 18.15 23.79 -8.62
N SER A 137 19.48 23.62 -8.64
CA SER A 137 20.41 24.36 -7.77
C SER A 137 20.34 25.87 -7.92
N ASP A 138 20.06 26.34 -9.13
CA ASP A 138 20.10 27.77 -9.46
C ASP A 138 18.78 28.46 -9.08
N ASP A 139 17.67 27.71 -9.14
CA ASP A 139 16.33 28.18 -8.77
C ASP A 139 16.25 28.48 -7.28
N ILE A 140 16.79 27.59 -6.43
CA ILE A 140 16.65 27.73 -4.98
C ILE A 140 17.38 28.96 -4.44
N THR A 141 18.56 29.28 -4.98
CA THR A 141 19.34 30.45 -4.55
C THR A 141 18.57 31.73 -4.87
N THR A 142 17.96 31.79 -6.05
CA THR A 142 17.12 32.90 -6.48
C THR A 142 15.88 33.03 -5.58
N LEU A 143 15.17 31.94 -5.28
CA LEU A 143 13.98 31.97 -4.42
C LEU A 143 14.31 32.39 -2.98
N ARG A 144 15.42 31.91 -2.41
CA ARG A 144 15.87 32.34 -1.07
C ARG A 144 16.19 33.82 -1.00
N SER A 145 16.73 34.40 -2.08
CA SER A 145 17.06 35.82 -2.14
C SER A 145 15.82 36.74 -2.05
N LYS A 146 14.63 36.21 -2.38
CA LYS A 146 13.38 36.97 -2.31
C LYS A 146 12.89 37.19 -0.88
N ASN A 147 13.38 36.41 0.08
CA ASN A 147 13.02 36.50 1.50
C ASN A 147 11.51 36.56 1.75
N TRP A 148 10.76 35.70 1.04
CA TRP A 148 9.31 35.62 1.15
C TRP A 148 8.85 34.95 2.44
N LEU A 149 7.75 35.42 3.00
CA LEU A 149 7.02 34.69 4.03
C LEU A 149 6.06 33.70 3.35
N ILE A 150 6.33 32.40 3.47
CA ILE A 150 5.52 31.35 2.86
C ILE A 150 4.25 31.14 3.68
N ASN A 151 3.09 31.33 3.07
CA ASN A 151 1.77 31.19 3.71
C ASN A 151 1.16 29.80 3.45
N GLU A 152 1.33 29.30 2.22
CA GLU A 152 0.88 27.96 1.82
C GLU A 152 1.76 27.48 0.68
N ALA A 153 2.09 26.19 0.68
CA ALA A 153 2.71 25.57 -0.48
C ALA A 153 2.06 24.22 -0.79
N ASN A 154 1.69 24.00 -2.05
CA ASN A 154 0.99 22.80 -2.48
C ASN A 154 1.69 22.11 -3.64
N ILE A 155 1.74 20.79 -3.57
CA ILE A 155 2.06 19.95 -4.73
C ILE A 155 0.76 19.40 -5.30
N LYS A 156 0.56 19.54 -6.61
CA LYS A 156 -0.52 18.87 -7.34
C LYS A 156 0.05 17.86 -8.32
N LEU A 157 -0.48 16.64 -8.27
CA LEU A 157 -0.19 15.56 -9.21
C LEU A 157 -1.46 15.17 -9.95
N TYR A 158 -1.51 15.45 -11.25
CA TYR A 158 -2.70 15.20 -12.07
C TYR A 158 -2.79 13.75 -12.49
N VAL A 159 -3.99 13.18 -12.39
CA VAL A 159 -4.28 11.78 -12.75
C VAL A 159 -4.31 11.63 -14.26
N ASP A 160 -3.54 10.68 -14.78
CA ASP A 160 -3.71 10.20 -16.15
C ASP A 160 -4.80 9.12 -16.17
N LYS A 161 -6.03 9.56 -16.47
CA LYS A 161 -7.21 8.68 -16.56
C LYS A 161 -7.08 7.62 -17.65
N THR A 162 -6.28 7.85 -18.69
CA THR A 162 -6.15 6.91 -19.83
C THR A 162 -5.33 5.67 -19.48
N LEU A 163 -4.42 5.81 -18.51
CA LEU A 163 -3.52 4.76 -18.06
C LEU A 163 -3.81 4.31 -16.63
N SER A 164 -4.83 4.86 -15.97
CA SER A 164 -5.22 4.48 -14.63
C SER A 164 -6.41 3.52 -14.64
N GLY A 165 -6.47 2.62 -13.67
CA GLY A 165 -7.65 1.79 -13.44
C GLY A 165 -8.84 2.59 -12.91
N SER A 166 -10.00 1.96 -12.84
CA SER A 166 -11.22 2.58 -12.30
C SER A 166 -11.18 2.77 -10.78
N ASP A 167 -10.47 1.90 -10.06
CA ASP A 167 -10.38 1.93 -8.60
C ASP A 167 -9.07 2.60 -8.13
N LEU A 168 -9.09 3.92 -8.08
CA LEU A 168 -7.95 4.73 -7.66
C LEU A 168 -7.76 4.74 -6.14
N PRO A 169 -6.52 4.91 -5.63
CA PRO A 169 -6.32 5.19 -4.23
C PRO A 169 -6.98 6.52 -3.87
N ASN A 170 -7.87 6.54 -2.88
CA ASN A 170 -8.49 7.79 -2.42
C ASN A 170 -7.48 8.80 -1.85
N ARG A 171 -6.28 8.32 -1.51
CA ARG A 171 -5.21 9.09 -0.90
C ARG A 171 -3.84 8.53 -1.28
N LEU A 172 -2.90 9.42 -1.51
CA LEU A 172 -1.47 9.13 -1.64
C LEU A 172 -0.72 9.67 -0.41
N TYR A 173 0.51 9.20 -0.23
CA TYR A 173 1.38 9.58 0.88
C TYR A 173 2.70 10.14 0.35
N ILE A 174 3.18 11.24 0.93
CA ILE A 174 4.43 11.91 0.56
C ILE A 174 5.42 11.94 1.74
N TYR A 175 6.69 11.70 1.47
CA TYR A 175 7.76 11.70 2.47
C TYR A 175 9.12 12.13 1.90
N ASN A 176 10.09 12.43 2.77
CA ASN A 176 11.46 12.71 2.36
C ASN A 176 12.14 11.43 1.88
N TYR A 177 12.45 11.38 0.59
CA TYR A 177 13.02 10.20 -0.05
C TYR A 177 14.50 9.97 0.31
N ASP A 178 15.28 11.03 0.53
CA ASP A 178 16.72 10.87 0.76
C ASP A 178 17.05 10.35 2.16
N ASP A 179 16.16 10.57 3.13
CA ASP A 179 16.33 10.19 4.54
C ASP A 179 15.33 9.10 4.99
N ASP A 180 14.47 8.60 4.08
CA ASP A 180 13.33 7.72 4.38
C ASP A 180 12.50 8.21 5.57
N ALA A 181 12.27 9.53 5.64
CA ALA A 181 11.69 10.17 6.81
C ALA A 181 10.41 10.93 6.48
N ILE A 182 9.50 11.02 7.44
CA ILE A 182 8.27 11.80 7.30
C ILE A 182 8.57 13.27 6.94
N VAL A 183 7.69 13.87 6.14
CA VAL A 183 7.79 15.30 5.80
C VAL A 183 7.51 16.15 7.04
N THR A 184 8.13 17.34 7.11
CA THR A 184 8.01 18.25 8.26
C THR A 184 6.55 18.51 8.62
N ASP A 185 5.71 18.77 7.61
CA ASP A 185 4.30 19.09 7.75
C ASP A 185 3.49 17.99 8.44
N LEU A 186 3.87 16.71 8.29
CA LEU A 186 3.22 15.63 9.01
C LEU A 186 3.44 15.74 10.53
N LEU A 187 4.60 16.23 10.96
CA LEU A 187 4.94 16.41 12.37
C LEU A 187 4.33 17.67 12.96
N THR A 188 4.34 18.77 12.21
CA THR A 188 3.95 20.10 12.71
C THR A 188 2.46 20.37 12.58
N GLU A 189 1.83 19.94 11.49
CA GLU A 189 0.42 20.21 11.17
C GLU A 189 -0.45 18.95 11.19
N GLY A 190 0.17 17.77 11.08
CA GLY A 190 -0.52 16.48 11.13
C GLY A 190 -1.06 16.01 9.77
N ALA A 191 -1.52 14.76 9.75
CA ALA A 191 -1.90 14.10 8.50
C ALA A 191 -3.10 14.76 7.81
N ILE A 192 -4.02 15.38 8.55
CA ILE A 192 -5.20 16.02 7.93
C ILE A 192 -4.76 17.21 7.08
N ILE A 193 -3.80 18.01 7.56
CA ILE A 193 -3.35 19.21 6.86
C ILE A 193 -2.40 18.86 5.70
N LEU A 194 -1.51 17.88 5.89
CA LEU A 194 -0.65 17.38 4.80
C LEU A 194 -1.46 16.87 3.59
N ASP A 195 -2.69 16.39 3.84
CA ASP A 195 -3.65 15.95 2.83
C ASP A 195 -3.13 14.77 1.99
N GLY A 196 -3.11 14.88 0.66
CA GLY A 196 -2.83 13.80 -0.28
C GLY A 196 -4.07 13.13 -0.85
N THR A 197 -5.27 13.67 -0.61
CA THR A 197 -6.52 13.10 -1.12
C THR A 197 -6.73 13.35 -2.62
N LEU A 198 -7.52 12.48 -3.23
CA LEU A 198 -7.94 12.59 -4.63
C LEU A 198 -9.05 13.63 -4.76
N HIS A 199 -8.81 14.67 -5.55
CA HIS A 199 -9.80 15.67 -5.93
C HIS A 199 -10.48 15.30 -7.24
N TYR A 200 -11.75 15.67 -7.36
CA TYR A 200 -12.59 15.42 -8.51
C TYR A 200 -12.97 16.73 -9.19
N ASP A 201 -13.09 16.71 -10.51
CA ASP A 201 -13.59 17.84 -11.28
C ASP A 201 -15.11 18.01 -11.10
N THR A 202 -15.69 19.04 -11.73
CA THR A 202 -17.12 19.35 -11.63
C THR A 202 -18.04 18.25 -12.16
N ASN A 203 -17.51 17.34 -12.99
CA ASN A 203 -18.26 16.22 -13.54
C ASN A 203 -18.17 14.97 -12.65
N GLY A 204 -17.42 15.03 -11.55
CA GLY A 204 -17.20 13.91 -10.64
C GLY A 204 -16.09 12.97 -11.10
N ASP A 205 -15.25 13.37 -12.05
CA ASP A 205 -14.13 12.54 -12.47
C ASP A 205 -12.85 12.86 -11.68
N PRO A 206 -11.98 11.87 -11.41
CA PRO A 206 -10.75 12.08 -10.67
C PRO A 206 -9.76 12.97 -11.43
N GLU A 207 -9.31 14.06 -10.81
CA GLU A 207 -8.50 15.08 -11.49
C GLU A 207 -7.05 15.13 -11.00
N PHE A 208 -6.82 15.31 -9.71
CA PHE A 208 -5.48 15.42 -9.13
C PHE A 208 -5.43 15.03 -7.66
N TYR A 209 -4.23 14.68 -7.18
CA TYR A 209 -3.92 14.64 -5.76
C TYR A 209 -3.27 15.94 -5.32
N LYS A 210 -3.60 16.43 -4.12
CA LYS A 210 -3.02 17.65 -3.55
C LYS A 210 -2.33 17.34 -2.23
N PHE A 211 -1.08 17.77 -2.08
CA PHE A 211 -0.36 17.74 -0.80
C PHE A 211 -0.06 19.17 -0.36
N ARG A 212 -0.23 19.46 0.92
CA ARG A 212 0.21 20.73 1.52
C ARG A 212 1.52 20.53 2.26
N ILE A 213 2.58 21.20 1.80
CA ILE A 213 3.96 21.07 2.30
C ILE A 213 4.54 22.44 2.70
N THR A 214 3.71 23.27 3.31
CA THR A 214 4.01 24.66 3.67
C THR A 214 5.26 24.77 4.54
N ASP A 215 5.35 23.99 5.62
CA ASP A 215 6.45 24.06 6.59
C ASP A 215 7.75 23.53 5.99
N TYR A 216 7.67 22.47 5.18
CA TYR A 216 8.82 21.99 4.42
C TYR A 216 9.36 23.08 3.47
N ILE A 217 8.49 23.71 2.66
CA ILE A 217 8.89 24.78 1.73
C ILE A 217 9.41 26.01 2.47
N ALA A 218 8.76 26.41 3.57
CA ALA A 218 9.22 27.50 4.41
C ALA A 218 10.63 27.21 4.97
N ALA A 219 10.88 26.00 5.45
CA ALA A 219 12.18 25.62 6.03
C ALA A 219 13.32 25.60 5.00
N ILE A 220 13.07 25.15 3.76
CA ILE A 220 14.10 25.14 2.71
C ILE A 220 14.35 26.53 2.10
N LEU A 221 13.36 27.43 2.12
CA LEU A 221 13.44 28.78 1.56
C LEU A 221 13.88 29.85 2.57
N LYS A 222 14.10 29.48 3.84
CA LYS A 222 14.69 30.40 4.84
C LYS A 222 16.01 30.99 4.34
N ALA A 223 16.15 32.32 4.50
CA ALA A 223 17.38 33.02 4.15
C ALA A 223 18.56 32.60 5.03
N ASN A 224 18.32 32.40 6.34
CA ASN A 224 19.34 32.02 7.31
C ASN A 224 19.16 30.55 7.73
N ASN A 225 20.25 29.78 7.62
CA ASN A 225 20.31 28.36 7.97
C ASN A 225 19.16 27.52 7.36
N PRO A 226 19.05 27.48 6.01
CA PRO A 226 17.99 26.73 5.35
C PRO A 226 18.11 25.23 5.62
N LYS A 227 16.97 24.55 5.69
CA LYS A 227 16.93 23.08 5.70
C LYS A 227 17.50 22.55 4.39
N LYS A 228 18.25 21.44 4.47
CA LYS A 228 18.72 20.69 3.30
C LYS A 228 17.50 20.25 2.46
N ILE A 229 17.58 20.46 1.15
CA ILE A 229 16.54 20.01 0.23
C ILE A 229 16.67 18.50 0.08
N SER A 230 15.56 17.78 0.27
CA SER A 230 15.39 16.38 -0.05
C SER A 230 14.51 16.24 -1.28
N LYS A 231 14.74 15.19 -2.07
CA LYS A 231 13.69 14.67 -2.97
C LYS A 231 12.51 14.18 -2.15
N LEU A 232 11.30 14.25 -2.70
CA LEU A 232 10.10 13.76 -2.06
C LEU A 232 9.58 12.53 -2.78
N ALA A 233 9.32 11.44 -2.06
CA ALA A 233 8.72 10.25 -2.63
C ALA A 233 7.22 10.23 -2.37
N VAL A 234 6.45 9.80 -3.37
CA VAL A 234 5.00 9.68 -3.33
C VAL A 234 4.63 8.23 -3.61
N LYS A 235 3.91 7.61 -2.67
CA LYS A 235 3.40 6.22 -2.77
C LYS A 235 1.91 6.16 -2.46
N SER A 236 1.26 5.04 -2.75
CA SER A 236 -0.10 4.79 -2.27
C SER A 236 -0.17 4.94 -0.74
N PHE A 237 -1.25 5.47 -0.19
CA PHE A 237 -1.38 5.63 1.27
C PHE A 237 -1.69 4.29 1.97
N SER A 238 -1.06 4.06 3.12
CA SER A 238 -1.40 3.04 4.10
C SER A 238 -1.73 3.67 5.46
N PRO A 239 -2.69 3.15 6.23
CA PRO A 239 -2.95 3.63 7.59
C PRO A 239 -1.73 3.58 8.53
N PHE A 240 -0.74 2.73 8.22
CA PHE A 240 0.51 2.62 8.98
C PHE A 240 1.56 3.69 8.64
N ASP A 241 1.32 4.49 7.59
CA ASP A 241 2.20 5.60 7.22
C ASP A 241 2.04 6.82 8.16
N ILE A 242 0.95 6.86 8.94
CA ILE A 242 0.74 7.87 9.97
C ILE A 242 1.30 7.33 11.29
N PRO A 243 2.34 7.96 11.87
CA PRO A 243 2.85 7.55 13.17
C PRO A 243 1.75 7.56 14.22
N SER A 244 1.65 6.48 15.01
CA SER A 244 0.75 6.49 16.16
C SER A 244 1.27 7.45 17.24
N PHE A 245 0.37 8.01 18.05
CA PHE A 245 0.76 8.92 19.16
C PHE A 245 1.78 8.32 20.14
N LEU A 246 1.96 7.00 20.15
CA LEU A 246 2.94 6.28 20.96
C LEU A 246 4.35 6.20 20.33
N ARG A 247 4.53 6.71 19.10
CA ARG A 247 5.76 6.63 18.30
C ARG A 247 6.18 7.97 17.71
N LEU A 248 5.91 9.08 18.40
CA LEU A 248 6.20 10.44 17.90
C LEU A 248 7.69 10.70 17.60
N SER A 249 8.60 9.85 18.09
CA SER A 249 10.03 9.91 17.76
C SER A 249 10.46 9.04 16.57
N ASP A 250 9.60 8.13 16.10
CA ASP A 250 9.89 7.27 14.95
C ASP A 250 9.46 8.02 13.67
N THR A 251 10.42 8.75 13.10
CA THR A 251 10.20 9.52 11.87
C THR A 251 10.44 8.68 10.61
N ILE A 252 10.85 7.41 10.75
CA ILE A 252 11.24 6.56 9.64
C ILE A 252 9.98 6.03 8.93
N VAL A 253 9.88 6.30 7.64
CA VAL A 253 8.84 5.77 6.76
C VAL A 253 9.24 4.38 6.33
N LYS A 254 8.35 3.42 6.57
CA LYS A 254 8.60 2.04 6.19
C LYS A 254 8.11 1.80 4.76
N PRO A 255 8.81 0.96 3.99
CA PRO A 255 8.47 0.72 2.60
C PRO A 255 7.21 -0.15 2.45
N PHE A 256 6.76 -0.84 3.51
CA PHE A 256 5.60 -1.71 3.40
C PHE A 256 4.30 -0.93 3.18
N ASN A 257 3.47 -1.48 2.32
CA ASN A 257 2.12 -1.02 2.04
C ASN A 257 1.28 -2.22 1.59
N TRP A 258 0.05 -2.32 2.10
CA TRP A 258 -0.91 -3.38 1.76
C TRP A 258 -2.09 -2.89 0.93
N ASN A 259 -2.15 -1.60 0.62
CA ASN A 259 -3.15 -1.04 -0.29
C ASN A 259 -2.79 -1.44 -1.72
N PRO A 260 -3.57 -2.28 -2.42
CA PRO A 260 -3.22 -2.77 -3.75
C PRO A 260 -3.44 -1.72 -4.85
N LYS A 261 -4.14 -0.61 -4.54
CA LYS A 261 -4.53 0.38 -5.53
C LYS A 261 -3.33 1.17 -6.02
N GLY A 262 -3.29 1.39 -7.32
CA GLY A 262 -2.28 2.21 -8.00
C GLY A 262 -2.92 3.29 -8.86
N VAL A 263 -2.11 4.23 -9.32
CA VAL A 263 -2.53 5.33 -10.19
C VAL A 263 -1.39 5.76 -11.10
N SER A 264 -1.73 6.10 -12.33
CA SER A 264 -0.83 6.76 -13.28
C SER A 264 -1.06 8.27 -13.17
N VAL A 265 0.02 9.05 -13.04
CA VAL A 265 -0.03 10.51 -13.01
C VAL A 265 0.82 11.09 -14.13
N PHE A 266 0.48 12.29 -14.56
CA PHE A 266 1.29 13.00 -15.55
C PHE A 266 2.64 13.42 -14.95
N GLY A 267 3.70 13.37 -15.76
CA GLY A 267 5.04 13.80 -15.41
C GLY A 267 5.38 15.18 -15.96
N ASN A 268 6.62 15.63 -15.76
CA ASN A 268 7.06 16.98 -16.09
C ASN A 268 7.22 17.22 -17.61
N LYS A 269 7.32 16.16 -18.43
CA LYS A 269 7.35 16.27 -19.90
C LYS A 269 5.96 16.33 -20.54
N GLU A 270 4.88 16.28 -19.75
CA GLU A 270 3.52 16.44 -20.25
C GLU A 270 3.32 17.86 -20.83
N LEU A 271 2.75 17.94 -22.04
CA LEU A 271 2.64 19.19 -22.80
C LEU A 271 1.34 19.95 -22.52
N SER A 272 0.35 19.29 -21.91
CA SER A 272 -0.90 19.93 -21.51
C SER A 272 -0.74 20.75 -20.22
N THR A 273 -1.85 21.36 -19.77
CA THR A 273 -1.91 22.07 -18.49
C THR A 273 -1.87 21.13 -17.28
N LYS A 274 -2.00 19.82 -17.47
CA LYS A 274 -2.08 18.80 -16.42
C LYS A 274 -0.70 18.25 -16.03
N LYS A 275 0.31 19.10 -15.92
CA LYS A 275 1.65 18.72 -15.44
C LYS A 275 1.75 18.87 -13.92
N PRO A 276 2.65 18.12 -13.25
CA PRO A 276 2.95 18.35 -11.84
C PRO A 276 3.25 19.82 -11.56
N SER A 277 2.67 20.36 -10.49
CA SER A 277 2.87 21.77 -10.13
C SER A 277 3.18 21.93 -8.65
N LEU A 278 4.08 22.87 -8.36
CA LEU A 278 4.33 23.41 -7.03
C LEU A 278 3.77 24.82 -6.98
N GLU A 279 2.71 25.00 -6.20
CA GLU A 279 2.04 26.29 -6.00
C GLU A 279 2.52 26.88 -4.67
N ILE A 280 3.15 28.06 -4.69
CA ILE A 280 3.63 28.74 -3.49
C ILE A 280 2.87 30.06 -3.32
N PHE A 281 2.12 30.17 -2.23
CA PHE A 281 1.45 31.39 -1.81
C PHE A 281 2.30 32.06 -0.75
N TYR A 282 2.64 33.33 -0.97
CA TYR A 282 3.56 34.04 -0.11
C TYR A 282 3.18 35.50 0.10
N THR A 283 3.75 36.08 1.15
CA THR A 283 3.73 37.52 1.41
C THR A 283 5.11 38.08 1.16
N GLU A 284 5.19 39.13 0.35
CA GLU A 284 6.41 39.90 0.17
C GLU A 284 6.65 40.79 1.39
N LEU A 285 7.80 40.62 2.03
CA LEU A 285 8.24 41.52 3.09
C LEU A 285 8.76 42.80 2.43
N LYS A 286 8.01 43.89 2.57
CA LYS A 286 8.52 45.23 2.25
C LYS A 286 9.43 45.67 3.40
N ASN A 287 10.72 45.80 3.11
CA ASN A 287 11.65 46.53 3.97
C ASN A 287 11.36 48.03 3.91
#